data_AF-A0A535KUN6-F1
#
_entry.id   AF-A0A535KUN6-F1
#
_cell.length_a   1.000
_cell.length_b   1.000
_cell.length_c   1.000
_cell.angle_alpha   90.00
_cell.angle_beta   90.00
_cell.angle_gamma   90.00
#
_symmetry.space_group_name_H-M   'P 1'
#
loop_
_entity.id
_entity.type
_entity.pdbx_description
1 polymer ?
#
loop_
_entity_poly.entity_id
_entity_poly.type
_entity_poly.pdbx_seq_one_letter_code
_entity_poly.pdbx_strand_id
1 'polypeptide(L)'
;MPGKWDTGRFNMLRDALRDSWAYQEIMQEGALQEQRLTLLEVVQSRFPGIEPLAKKTVNSINDLAVLRRLIVKMSGVETEDKAKQVLLEISKDKKKK
;
A
#
# COMPACT_ATOMS: atom_id res chain seq x y z
N MET A 1 37.21 6.54 16.50
CA MET A 1 36.76 7.05 15.18
C MET A 1 36.42 5.85 14.32
N PRO A 2 35.18 5.66 13.83
CA PRO A 2 34.92 4.55 12.91
C PRO A 2 35.56 4.89 11.56
N GLY A 3 36.38 3.95 11.07
CA GLY A 3 37.23 4.11 9.89
C GLY A 3 36.43 4.10 8.59
N LYS A 4 36.91 4.86 7.61
CA LYS A 4 36.32 5.06 6.26
C LYS A 4 36.38 3.81 5.34
N TRP A 5 36.39 2.61 5.91
CA TRP A 5 36.65 1.35 5.17
C TRP A 5 35.41 0.51 4.89
N ASP A 6 34.26 0.80 5.52
CA ASP A 6 33.08 -0.05 5.40
C ASP A 6 32.13 0.31 4.24
N THR A 7 32.27 1.50 3.65
CA THR A 7 31.26 1.99 2.68
C THR A 7 31.31 1.26 1.34
N GLY A 8 32.50 0.88 0.85
CA GLY A 8 32.65 0.20 -0.44
C GLY A 8 32.12 -1.23 -0.43
N ARG A 9 32.46 -2.02 0.60
CA ARG A 9 31.98 -3.40 0.79
C ARG A 9 30.48 -3.43 1.07
N PHE A 10 29.98 -2.48 1.86
CA PHE A 10 28.55 -2.32 2.10
C PHE A 10 27.79 -1.99 0.82
N ASN A 11 28.32 -1.11 -0.04
CA ASN A 11 27.71 -0.79 -1.33
C ASN A 11 27.65 -2.01 -2.25
N MET A 12 28.73 -2.78 -2.38
CA MET A 12 28.73 -4.02 -3.18
C MET A 12 27.73 -5.06 -2.65
N LEU A 13 27.65 -5.23 -1.33
CA LEU A 13 26.65 -6.10 -0.70
C LEU A 13 25.24 -5.61 -0.99
N ARG A 14 24.98 -4.29 -0.88
CA ARG A 14 23.69 -3.70 -1.19
C ARG A 14 23.30 -3.89 -2.65
N ASP A 15 24.23 -3.75 -3.57
CA ASP A 15 23.99 -3.95 -5.00
C ASP A 15 23.70 -5.43 -5.30
N ALA A 16 24.45 -6.36 -4.70
CA ALA A 16 24.17 -7.79 -4.81
C ALA A 16 22.80 -8.19 -4.20
N LEU A 17 22.41 -7.56 -3.08
CA LEU A 17 21.08 -7.75 -2.51
C LEU A 17 20.00 -7.15 -3.41
N ARG A 18 20.22 -5.98 -4.01
CA ARG A 18 19.25 -5.31 -4.88
C ARG A 18 18.81 -6.16 -6.07
N ASP A 19 19.74 -6.94 -6.60
CA ASP A 19 19.48 -7.85 -7.72
C ASP A 19 18.81 -9.17 -7.28
N SER A 20 18.71 -9.42 -5.98
CA SER A 20 18.03 -10.61 -5.45
C SER A 20 16.51 -10.47 -5.53
N TRP A 21 15.83 -11.58 -5.82
CA TRP A 21 14.37 -11.68 -5.79
C TRP A 21 13.79 -11.28 -4.42
N ALA A 22 14.44 -11.70 -3.32
CA ALA A 22 13.99 -11.39 -1.96
C ALA A 22 14.00 -9.88 -1.66
N TYR A 23 14.99 -9.14 -2.17
CA TYR A 23 15.00 -7.69 -2.02
C TYR A 23 13.88 -7.02 -2.82
N GLN A 24 13.61 -7.50 -4.04
CA GLN A 24 12.49 -6.99 -4.84
C GLN A 24 11.14 -7.25 -4.16
N GLU A 25 10.98 -8.42 -3.55
CA GLU A 25 9.79 -8.77 -2.76
C GLU A 25 9.61 -7.83 -1.56
N ILE A 26 10.66 -7.60 -0.76
CA ILE A 26 10.63 -6.66 0.37
C ILE A 26 10.25 -5.25 -0.07
N MET A 27 10.81 -4.77 -1.20
CA MET A 27 10.49 -3.44 -1.72
C MET A 27 9.03 -3.35 -2.19
N GLN A 28 8.50 -4.41 -2.82
CA GLN A 28 7.09 -4.46 -3.22
C GLN A 28 6.15 -4.49 -2.02
N GLU A 29 6.48 -5.28 -0.99
CA GLU A 29 5.71 -5.31 0.26
C GLU A 29 5.72 -3.95 0.98
N GLY A 30 6.88 -3.29 1.03
CA GLY A 30 7.01 -1.94 1.59
C GLY A 30 6.15 -0.91 0.85
N ALA A 31 6.18 -0.92 -0.49
CA ALA A 31 5.35 -0.04 -1.32
C ALA A 31 3.85 -0.33 -1.15
N LEU A 32 3.45 -1.61 -1.05
CA LEU A 32 2.08 -1.99 -0.77
C LEU A 32 1.64 -1.47 0.61
N GLN A 33 2.48 -1.63 1.62
CA GLN A 33 2.16 -1.20 2.98
C GLN A 33 2.01 0.32 3.07
N GLU A 34 2.88 1.09 2.42
CA GLU A 34 2.76 2.55 2.33
C GLU A 34 1.42 2.95 1.71
N GLN A 35 1.03 2.35 0.58
CA GLN A 35 -0.24 2.70 -0.05
C GLN A 35 -1.46 2.31 0.79
N ARG A 36 -1.38 1.21 1.55
CA ARG A 36 -2.45 0.85 2.49
C ARG A 36 -2.61 1.92 3.56
N LEU A 37 -1.51 2.42 4.12
CA LEU A 37 -1.53 3.50 5.11
C LEU A 37 -2.09 4.79 4.52
N THR A 38 -1.61 5.20 3.35
CA THR A 38 -2.08 6.40 2.64
C THR A 38 -3.59 6.34 2.37
N LEU A 39 -4.12 5.18 1.98
CA LEU A 39 -5.56 5.01 1.81
C LEU A 39 -6.32 5.13 3.13
N LEU A 40 -5.80 4.58 4.22
CA LEU A 40 -6.42 4.71 5.54
C LEU A 40 -6.43 6.16 6.03
N GLU A 41 -5.37 6.92 5.78
CA GLU A 41 -5.31 8.35 6.12
C GLU A 41 -6.37 9.15 5.35
N VAL A 42 -6.51 8.91 4.04
CA VAL A 42 -7.56 9.53 3.22
C VAL A 42 -8.96 9.19 3.75
N VAL A 43 -9.19 7.91 4.08
CA VAL A 43 -10.47 7.45 4.63
C VAL A 43 -10.73 8.11 5.98
N GLN A 44 -9.77 8.10 6.89
CA GLN A 44 -9.92 8.66 8.22
C GLN A 44 -10.17 10.18 8.18
N SER A 45 -9.50 10.89 7.26
CA SER A 45 -9.66 12.34 7.09
C SER A 45 -11.03 12.72 6.54
N ARG A 46 -11.60 11.94 5.61
CA ARG A 46 -12.84 12.32 4.90
C ARG A 46 -14.08 11.61 5.42
N PHE A 47 -13.95 10.34 5.76
CA PHE A 47 -15.04 9.42 6.07
C PHE A 47 -14.65 8.48 7.24
N PRO A 48 -14.44 9.01 8.45
CA PRO A 48 -13.98 8.20 9.59
C PRO A 48 -14.93 7.04 9.94
N GLY A 49 -16.24 7.15 9.65
CA GLY A 49 -17.24 6.11 9.93
C GLY A 49 -17.00 4.78 9.19
N ILE A 50 -16.24 4.80 8.09
CA ILE A 50 -15.96 3.61 7.28
C ILE A 50 -14.53 3.08 7.42
N GLU A 51 -13.74 3.61 8.36
CA GLU A 51 -12.37 3.14 8.64
C GLU A 51 -12.29 1.62 8.86
N PRO A 52 -13.18 0.96 9.63
CA PRO A 52 -13.12 -0.49 9.83
C PRO A 52 -13.30 -1.27 8.53
N LEU A 53 -14.17 -0.79 7.64
CA LEU A 53 -14.38 -1.38 6.33
C LEU A 53 -13.14 -1.19 5.45
N ALA A 54 -12.57 0.02 5.43
CA ALA A 54 -11.35 0.31 4.68
C ALA A 54 -10.19 -0.58 5.13
N LYS A 55 -9.95 -0.73 6.44
CA LYS A 55 -8.92 -1.64 7.00
C LYS A 55 -9.06 -3.06 6.46
N LYS A 56 -10.29 -3.59 6.41
CA LYS A 56 -10.55 -4.92 5.85
C LYS A 56 -10.26 -4.97 4.35
N THR A 57 -10.68 -3.95 3.60
CA THR A 57 -10.48 -3.88 2.15
C THR A 57 -8.99 -3.79 1.80
N VAL A 58 -8.22 -2.88 2.43
CA VAL A 58 -6.80 -2.66 2.10
C VAL A 58 -5.93 -3.86 2.40
N ASN A 59 -6.20 -4.59 3.49
CA ASN A 59 -5.48 -5.81 3.85
C ASN A 59 -5.71 -6.96 2.86
N SER A 60 -6.85 -6.95 2.17
CA SER A 60 -7.15 -7.97 1.16
C SER A 60 -6.47 -7.70 -0.18
N ILE A 61 -6.03 -6.46 -0.46
CA ILE A 61 -5.47 -6.05 -1.76
C ILE A 61 -3.94 -6.22 -1.76
N ASN A 62 -3.44 -6.96 -2.74
CA ASN A 62 -2.00 -7.20 -2.98
C ASN A 62 -1.51 -6.59 -4.31
N ASP A 63 -2.32 -5.74 -4.92
CA ASP A 63 -2.01 -5.07 -6.19
C ASP A 63 -1.88 -3.57 -5.94
N LEU A 64 -0.67 -3.05 -6.16
CA LEU A 64 -0.30 -1.65 -5.96
C LEU A 64 -1.10 -0.71 -6.89
N ALA A 65 -1.38 -1.13 -8.12
CA ALA A 65 -2.15 -0.32 -9.05
C ALA A 65 -3.62 -0.22 -8.61
N VAL A 66 -4.17 -1.29 -8.03
CA VAL A 66 -5.53 -1.28 -7.45
C VAL A 66 -5.60 -0.33 -6.25
N LEU A 67 -4.64 -0.38 -5.32
CA LEU A 67 -4.59 0.52 -4.16
C LEU A 67 -4.46 1.99 -4.60
N ARG A 68 -3.55 2.30 -5.53
CA ARG A 68 -3.40 3.67 -6.06
C ARG A 68 -4.68 4.22 -6.68
N ARG A 69 -5.38 3.43 -7.51
CA ARG A 69 -6.67 3.85 -8.08
C ARG A 69 -7.72 4.06 -7.01
N LEU A 70 -7.74 3.22 -5.99
CA LEU A 70 -8.67 3.35 -4.86
C LEU A 70 -8.40 4.64 -4.08
N ILE A 71 -7.15 4.99 -3.79
CA ILE A 71 -6.78 6.27 -3.15
C ILE A 71 -7.32 7.47 -3.93
N VAL A 72 -7.07 7.51 -5.24
CA VAL A 72 -7.55 8.60 -6.11
C VAL A 72 -9.08 8.67 -6.10
N LYS A 73 -9.76 7.52 -6.24
CA LYS A 73 -11.23 7.44 -6.22
C LYS A 73 -11.79 7.93 -4.88
N MET A 74 -11.22 7.47 -3.75
CA MET A 74 -11.63 7.85 -2.40
C MET A 74 -11.40 9.33 -2.10
N SER A 75 -10.38 9.94 -2.72
CA SER A 75 -10.11 11.38 -2.61
C SER A 75 -11.13 12.24 -3.37
N GLY A 76 -11.78 11.68 -4.40
CA GLY A 76 -12.78 12.38 -5.22
C GLY A 76 -14.25 12.09 -4.86
N VAL A 77 -14.52 11.09 -4.02
CA VAL A 77 -15.88 10.74 -3.64
C VAL A 77 -16.52 11.83 -2.76
N GLU A 78 -17.80 12.12 -2.95
CA GLU A 78 -18.49 13.22 -2.25
C GLU A 78 -19.06 12.82 -0.88
N THR A 79 -19.49 11.56 -0.71
CA THR A 79 -20.24 11.12 0.47
C THR A 79 -19.73 9.80 1.02
N GLU A 80 -19.97 9.60 2.33
CA GLU A 80 -19.61 8.34 3.00
C GLU A 80 -20.30 7.12 2.37
N ASP A 81 -21.57 7.24 1.97
CA ASP A 81 -22.29 6.14 1.32
C ASP A 81 -21.67 5.73 -0.02
N LYS A 82 -21.30 6.71 -0.86
CA LYS A 82 -20.59 6.44 -2.12
C LYS A 82 -19.23 5.81 -1.82
N ALA A 83 -18.51 6.29 -0.79
CA ALA A 83 -17.20 5.77 -0.41
C ALA A 83 -17.29 4.31 0.07
N LYS A 84 -18.32 4.00 0.85
CA LYS A 84 -18.65 2.64 1.29
C LYS A 84 -18.95 1.71 0.12
N GLN A 85 -19.74 2.17 -0.86
CA GLN A 85 -20.03 1.39 -2.07
C GLN A 85 -18.75 1.06 -2.85
N VAL A 86 -17.85 2.02 -3.02
CA VAL A 86 -16.55 1.81 -3.68
C VAL A 86 -15.72 0.72 -2.99
N LEU A 87 -15.63 0.76 -1.66
CA LEU A 87 -14.90 -0.26 -0.89
C LEU A 87 -15.53 -1.66 -1.04
N LEU A 88 -16.87 -1.73 -1.06
CA LEU A 88 -17.62 -2.99 -1.20
C LEU A 88 -17.49 -3.61 -2.60
N GLU A 89 -17.47 -2.80 -3.66
CA GLU A 89 -17.26 -3.26 -5.03
C GLU A 89 -15.91 -3.99 -5.16
N ILE A 90 -14.84 -3.37 -4.65
CA ILE A 90 -13.49 -3.95 -4.66
C ILE A 90 -13.44 -5.27 -3.89
N SER A 91 -14.13 -5.36 -2.75
CA SER A 91 -14.20 -6.60 -1.96
C SER A 91 -15.04 -7.71 -2.62
N LYS A 92 -16.03 -7.36 -3.45
CA LYS A 92 -16.86 -8.34 -4.19
C LYS A 92 -16.14 -8.90 -5.40
N ASP A 93 -15.33 -8.10 -6.09
CA ASP A 93 -14.55 -8.54 -7.26
C ASP A 93 -13.58 -9.68 -6.87
N LYS A 94 -12.99 -9.61 -5.67
CA LYS A 94 -12.18 -10.70 -5.10
C LYS A 94 -12.91 -12.01 -4.81
N LYS A 95 -14.25 -12.01 -4.72
CA LYS A 95 -15.05 -13.25 -4.49
C LYS A 95 -15.46 -13.94 -5.79
N LYS A 96 -15.25 -13.32 -6.96
CA LYS A 96 -15.63 -13.87 -8.27
C LYS A 96 -14.47 -14.47 -9.06
N LYS A 97 -13.26 -14.50 -8.49
CA LYS A 97 -12.08 -15.17 -9.07
C LYS A 97 -11.65 -16.34 -8.19
#